data_AF-A0A533YSN5-F1
#
_entry.id   AF-A0A533YSN5-F1
#
_cell.length_a   1.000
_cell.length_b   1.000
_cell.length_c   1.000
_cell.angle_alpha   90.00
_cell.angle_beta   90.00
_cell.angle_gamma   90.00
#
_symmetry.space_group_name_H-M   'P 1'
#
loop_
_entity.id
_entity.type
_entity.pdbx_description
1 polymer ?
#
loop_
_entity_poly.entity_id
_entity_poly.type
_entity_poly.pdbx_seq_one_letter_code
_entity_poly.pdbx_strand_id
1 'polypeptide(L)'
;MAFEAASWLIAYTYNKKGDRQTGDFQTFANEHYSAWRYAKWTLDNVGTLTNGAHSSADYDPLRDGPDAPCNAPFACVNWVELNRMERDISSVLITPTGFTHQMPYYGEQQYYELIGKYDQFSRGWDDADLRPLAQGDLPIKSNSSLFYQYAAMRAKANNYYDVASTWVSVVVVNHVVSALDAFWSATRFNKSLHADVKMRVQPTPFGVVPVTEAKIQYTF
;
A
#
# COMPACT_ATOMS: atom_id res chain seq x y z
N MET A 1 -18.20 25.06 -12.15
CA MET A 1 -19.44 24.24 -12.22
C MET A 1 -19.31 23.07 -13.21
N ALA A 2 -19.43 23.25 -14.54
CA ALA A 2 -19.42 22.11 -15.49
C ALA A 2 -18.08 21.33 -15.53
N PHE A 3 -16.95 22.03 -15.54
CA PHE A 3 -15.61 21.41 -15.52
C PHE A 3 -15.34 20.62 -14.23
N GLU A 4 -15.77 21.19 -13.11
CA GLU A 4 -15.60 20.59 -11.78
C GLU A 4 -16.48 19.33 -11.63
N ALA A 5 -17.73 19.38 -12.08
CA ALA A 5 -18.61 18.22 -12.12
C ALA A 5 -18.07 17.12 -13.02
N ALA A 6 -17.53 17.46 -14.20
CA ALA A 6 -16.87 16.49 -15.08
C ALA A 6 -15.65 15.85 -14.42
N SER A 7 -14.81 16.65 -13.74
CA SER A 7 -13.65 16.15 -13.01
C SER A 7 -14.03 15.17 -11.89
N TRP A 8 -15.08 15.49 -11.12
CA TRP A 8 -15.63 14.58 -10.11
C TRP A 8 -16.16 13.27 -10.70
N LEU A 9 -16.87 13.35 -11.84
CA LEU A 9 -17.38 12.17 -12.53
C LEU A 9 -16.25 11.25 -13.00
N ILE A 10 -15.16 11.82 -13.54
CA ILE A 10 -13.99 11.04 -13.95
C ILE A 10 -13.34 10.39 -12.73
N ALA A 11 -13.08 11.16 -11.66
CA ALA A 11 -12.51 10.64 -10.43
C ALA A 11 -13.33 9.47 -9.85
N TYR A 12 -14.65 9.65 -9.73
CA TYR A 12 -15.56 8.61 -9.24
C TYR A 12 -15.55 7.37 -10.13
N THR A 13 -15.63 7.55 -11.45
CA THR A 13 -15.67 6.44 -12.42
C THR A 13 -14.39 5.61 -12.35
N TYR A 14 -13.22 6.26 -12.31
CA TYR A 14 -11.94 5.57 -12.22
C TYR A 14 -11.72 4.92 -10.85
N ASN A 15 -12.20 5.54 -9.76
CA ASN A 15 -12.18 4.87 -8.45
C ASN A 15 -12.99 3.57 -8.48
N LYS A 16 -14.20 3.58 -9.07
CA LYS A 16 -15.02 2.36 -9.23
C LYS A 16 -14.38 1.30 -10.12
N LYS A 17 -13.63 1.72 -11.16
CA LYS A 17 -12.83 0.79 -11.96
C LYS A 17 -11.69 0.17 -11.15
N GLY A 18 -11.03 0.96 -10.31
CA GLY A 18 -10.05 0.49 -9.34
C GLY A 18 -10.64 -0.54 -8.39
N ASP A 19 -11.79 -0.23 -7.78
CA ASP A 19 -12.48 -1.12 -6.83
C ASP A 19 -12.86 -2.46 -7.47
N ARG A 20 -13.39 -2.41 -8.71
CA ARG A 20 -13.71 -3.63 -9.46
C ARG A 20 -12.47 -4.45 -9.78
N GLN A 21 -11.41 -3.80 -10.30
CA GLN A 21 -10.16 -4.48 -10.62
C GLN A 21 -9.48 -5.06 -9.37
N THR A 22 -9.68 -4.43 -8.20
CA THR A 22 -9.27 -4.95 -6.89
C THR A 22 -9.98 -6.25 -6.55
N GLY A 23 -11.31 -6.29 -6.68
CA GLY A 23 -12.06 -7.54 -6.53
C GLY A 23 -11.61 -8.63 -7.52
N ASP A 24 -11.35 -8.26 -8.77
CA ASP A 24 -10.91 -9.20 -9.81
C ASP A 24 -9.56 -9.84 -9.45
N PHE A 25 -8.55 -9.06 -9.04
CA PHE A 25 -7.25 -9.65 -8.68
C PHE A 25 -7.33 -10.42 -7.37
N GLN A 26 -8.10 -9.98 -6.38
CA GLN A 26 -8.25 -10.71 -5.11
C GLN A 26 -8.90 -12.08 -5.34
N THR A 27 -9.90 -12.15 -6.21
CA THR A 27 -10.53 -13.41 -6.63
C THR A 27 -9.51 -14.31 -7.32
N PHE A 28 -8.75 -13.78 -8.28
CA PHE A 28 -7.69 -14.52 -8.95
C PHE A 28 -6.64 -15.07 -7.97
N ALA A 29 -6.21 -14.28 -6.98
CA ALA A 29 -5.30 -14.75 -5.95
C ALA A 29 -5.92 -15.86 -5.08
N ASN A 30 -7.19 -15.73 -4.71
CA ASN A 30 -7.88 -16.77 -3.93
C ASN A 30 -8.02 -18.09 -4.69
N GLU A 31 -8.09 -18.03 -6.02
CA GLU A 31 -8.17 -19.21 -6.90
C GLU A 31 -6.80 -19.85 -7.18
N HIS A 32 -5.73 -19.05 -7.22
CA HIS A 32 -4.44 -19.48 -7.78
C HIS A 32 -3.23 -19.38 -6.85
N TYR A 33 -3.43 -18.88 -5.64
CA TYR A 33 -2.37 -18.73 -4.65
C TYR A 33 -2.69 -19.53 -3.38
N SER A 34 -1.70 -20.30 -2.91
CA SER A 34 -1.78 -21.06 -1.67
C SER A 34 -0.69 -20.64 -0.69
N ALA A 35 -1.10 -20.05 0.44
CA ALA A 35 -0.18 -19.75 1.54
C ALA A 35 0.43 -21.01 2.14
N TRP A 36 -0.31 -22.12 2.14
CA TRP A 36 0.20 -23.42 2.55
C TRP A 36 1.31 -23.92 1.63
N ARG A 37 1.12 -23.84 0.31
CA ARG A 37 2.14 -24.24 -0.68
C ARG A 37 3.42 -23.43 -0.51
N TYR A 38 3.28 -22.12 -0.31
CA TYR A 38 4.40 -21.24 0.01
C TYR A 38 5.12 -21.66 1.30
N ALA A 39 4.38 -21.88 2.39
CA ALA A 39 4.94 -22.27 3.68
C ALA A 39 5.66 -23.62 3.59
N LYS A 40 5.07 -24.61 2.92
CA LYS A 40 5.65 -25.94 2.70
C LYS A 40 6.95 -25.87 1.91
N TRP A 41 6.95 -25.16 0.79
CA TRP A 41 8.17 -24.99 -0.01
C TRP A 41 9.26 -24.29 0.78
N THR A 42 8.91 -23.26 1.55
CA THR A 42 9.88 -22.53 2.39
C THR A 42 10.48 -23.43 3.47
N LEU A 43 9.64 -24.24 4.13
CA LEU A 43 10.07 -25.22 5.12
C LEU A 43 11.03 -26.27 4.52
N ASP A 44 10.70 -26.82 3.36
CA ASP A 44 11.51 -27.83 2.68
C ASP A 44 12.88 -27.29 2.25
N ASN A 45 12.97 -25.98 1.99
CA ASN A 45 14.17 -25.33 1.48
C ASN A 45 14.90 -24.48 2.53
N VAL A 46 14.46 -24.49 3.80
CA VAL A 46 15.03 -23.64 4.85
C VAL A 46 16.53 -23.88 5.05
N GLY A 47 17.00 -25.12 4.88
CA GLY A 47 18.42 -25.45 4.90
C GLY A 47 19.23 -24.69 3.86
N THR A 48 18.80 -24.69 2.60
CA THR A 48 19.46 -23.91 1.54
C THR A 48 19.31 -22.42 1.78
N LEU A 49 18.09 -21.96 2.12
CA LEU A 49 17.79 -20.54 2.37
C LEU A 49 18.65 -19.94 3.50
N THR A 50 19.13 -20.76 4.42
CA THR A 50 19.93 -20.34 5.57
C THR A 50 21.38 -20.82 5.50
N ASN A 51 21.81 -21.39 4.37
CA ASN A 51 23.14 -21.99 4.21
C ASN A 51 23.49 -22.98 5.34
N GLY A 52 22.51 -23.77 5.75
CA GLY A 52 22.61 -24.78 6.80
C GLY A 52 22.50 -24.26 8.24
N ALA A 53 22.27 -22.96 8.47
CA ALA A 53 22.11 -22.43 9.83
C ALA A 53 20.81 -22.93 10.51
N HIS A 54 19.79 -23.26 9.72
CA HIS A 54 18.54 -23.82 10.20
C HIS A 54 18.11 -25.04 9.37
N SER A 55 17.25 -25.87 9.95
CA SER A 55 16.67 -27.05 9.31
C SER A 55 15.15 -27.04 9.43
N SER A 56 14.48 -27.89 8.64
CA SER A 56 13.01 -28.02 8.71
C SER A 56 12.51 -28.50 10.07
N ALA A 57 13.35 -29.20 10.84
CA ALA A 57 13.01 -29.66 12.20
C ALA A 57 12.88 -28.51 13.21
N ASP A 58 13.40 -27.32 12.89
CA ASP A 58 13.35 -26.16 13.78
C ASP A 58 11.99 -25.45 13.76
N TYR A 59 11.08 -25.81 12.84
CA TYR A 59 9.85 -25.05 12.58
C TYR A 59 8.64 -25.97 12.43
N ASP A 60 7.46 -25.45 12.82
CA ASP A 60 6.17 -26.09 12.60
C ASP A 60 5.14 -25.10 12.00
N PRO A 61 5.34 -24.63 10.75
CA PRO A 61 4.45 -23.66 10.12
C PRO A 61 3.14 -24.29 9.61
N LEU A 62 2.98 -25.62 9.69
CA LEU A 62 1.86 -26.37 9.11
C LEU A 62 1.20 -27.26 10.18
N ARG A 63 -0.03 -26.92 10.58
CA ARG A 63 -0.78 -27.60 11.65
C ARG A 63 -1.35 -28.96 11.24
N ASP A 64 -1.61 -29.15 9.95
CA ASP A 64 -2.20 -30.37 9.40
C ASP A 64 -1.24 -31.05 8.41
N GLY A 65 -1.33 -32.38 8.34
CA GLY A 65 -0.53 -33.21 7.43
C GLY A 65 -0.80 -32.94 5.94
N PRO A 66 0.05 -33.49 5.05
CA PRO A 66 0.09 -33.16 3.62
C PRO A 66 -1.20 -33.40 2.82
N ASP A 67 -2.17 -34.13 3.38
CA ASP A 67 -3.40 -34.56 2.69
C ASP A 67 -4.67 -33.81 3.13
N ALA A 68 -4.58 -32.88 4.09
CA ALA A 68 -5.73 -32.06 4.48
C ALA A 68 -5.96 -30.91 3.46
N PRO A 69 -7.19 -30.70 2.94
CA PRO A 69 -7.44 -29.62 2.00
C PRO A 69 -7.24 -28.26 2.69
N CYS A 70 -6.08 -27.64 2.48
CA CYS A 70 -5.76 -26.33 3.03
C CYS A 70 -6.07 -25.20 2.05
N ASN A 71 -7.36 -24.96 1.88
CA ASN A 71 -7.87 -23.84 1.10
C ASN A 71 -7.93 -22.58 1.99
N ALA A 72 -8.05 -21.42 1.34
CA ALA A 72 -8.39 -20.17 2.03
C ALA A 72 -9.58 -20.40 3.00
N PRO A 73 -9.50 -19.94 4.26
CA PRO A 73 -8.54 -18.97 4.82
C PRO A 73 -7.22 -19.58 5.37
N PHE A 74 -6.86 -20.78 4.93
CA PHE A 74 -5.62 -21.49 5.31
C PHE A 74 -5.51 -21.74 6.82
N ALA A 75 -6.57 -22.28 7.42
CA ALA A 75 -6.61 -22.60 8.85
C ALA A 75 -5.49 -23.56 9.30
N CYS A 76 -4.97 -24.36 8.36
CA CYS A 76 -3.86 -25.27 8.59
C CYS A 76 -2.49 -24.56 8.66
N VAL A 77 -2.38 -23.29 8.25
CA VAL A 77 -1.12 -22.54 8.30
C VAL A 77 -0.97 -21.92 9.69
N ASN A 78 0.12 -22.26 10.38
CA ASN A 78 0.53 -21.58 11.59
C ASN A 78 1.29 -20.30 11.24
N TRP A 79 0.56 -19.22 11.01
CA TRP A 79 1.11 -17.91 10.60
C TRP A 79 2.23 -17.40 11.52
N VAL A 80 2.11 -17.65 12.84
CA VAL A 80 3.13 -17.23 13.82
C VAL A 80 4.46 -17.95 13.57
N GLU A 81 4.41 -19.27 13.36
CA GLU A 81 5.61 -20.06 13.06
C GLU A 81 6.15 -19.79 11.65
N LEU A 82 5.26 -19.58 10.67
CA LEU A 82 5.67 -19.13 9.33
C LEU A 82 6.45 -17.81 9.40
N ASN A 83 5.90 -16.81 10.08
CA ASN A 83 6.57 -15.51 10.20
C ASN A 83 7.85 -15.58 11.06
N ARG A 84 7.95 -16.53 12.00
CA ARG A 84 9.20 -16.80 12.72
C ARG A 84 10.26 -17.35 11.78
N MET A 85 9.92 -18.38 11.00
CA MET A 85 10.81 -18.95 9.99
C MET A 85 11.30 -17.89 8.99
N GLU A 86 10.42 -17.03 8.49
CA GLU A 86 10.78 -15.94 7.57
C GLU A 86 11.78 -14.95 8.19
N ARG A 87 11.62 -14.61 9.48
CA ARG A 87 12.59 -13.73 10.19
C ARG A 87 13.94 -14.38 10.32
N ASP A 88 13.96 -15.66 10.72
CA ASP A 88 15.18 -16.40 10.93
C ASP A 88 15.95 -16.52 9.59
N ILE A 89 15.25 -16.82 8.49
CA ILE A 89 15.82 -16.78 7.12
C ILE A 89 16.36 -15.39 6.77
N SER A 90 15.60 -14.33 7.03
CA SER A 90 16.01 -12.95 6.73
C SER A 90 17.21 -12.48 7.56
N SER A 91 17.48 -13.10 8.71
CA SER A 91 18.56 -12.70 9.63
C SER A 91 19.94 -13.24 9.24
N VAL A 92 20.00 -14.22 8.34
CA VAL A 92 21.25 -14.85 7.91
C VAL A 92 22.06 -13.90 7.02
N LEU A 93 23.24 -13.49 7.48
CA LEU A 93 24.06 -12.42 6.87
C LEU A 93 24.87 -12.84 5.63
N ILE A 94 24.77 -14.10 5.20
CA ILE A 94 25.78 -14.72 4.33
C ILE A 94 25.38 -14.69 2.84
N THR A 95 24.11 -14.46 2.51
CA THR A 95 23.61 -14.40 1.11
C THR A 95 22.33 -13.56 1.08
N PRO A 96 22.09 -12.72 0.04
CA PRO A 96 20.76 -12.13 -0.15
C PRO A 96 19.77 -13.25 -0.45
N THR A 97 19.08 -13.73 0.58
CA THR A 97 18.09 -14.82 0.50
C THR A 97 16.90 -14.42 -0.37
N GLY A 98 16.66 -13.12 -0.52
CA GLY A 98 15.46 -12.55 -1.14
C GLY A 98 14.30 -12.39 -0.15
N PHE A 99 14.44 -12.87 1.09
CA PHE A 99 13.46 -12.64 2.15
C PHE A 99 13.67 -11.25 2.75
N THR A 100 12.64 -10.42 2.63
CA THR A 100 12.63 -9.02 3.06
C THR A 100 11.36 -8.66 3.83
N HIS A 101 10.30 -9.46 3.68
CA HIS A 101 9.01 -9.25 4.30
C HIS A 101 8.51 -10.55 4.94
N GLN A 102 7.50 -10.41 5.79
CA GLN A 102 6.76 -11.53 6.34
C GLN A 102 5.45 -11.68 5.58
N MET A 103 4.97 -12.92 5.46
CA MET A 103 3.65 -13.18 4.93
C MET A 103 2.57 -12.57 5.86
N PRO A 104 1.75 -11.61 5.38
CA PRO A 104 0.64 -11.07 6.16
C PRO A 104 -0.48 -12.09 6.29
N TYR A 105 -1.41 -11.86 7.23
CA TYR A 105 -2.52 -12.78 7.41
C TYR A 105 -3.47 -12.76 6.20
N TYR A 106 -4.02 -13.92 5.87
CA TYR A 106 -5.01 -14.04 4.80
C TYR A 106 -6.16 -13.03 4.98
N GLY A 107 -6.53 -12.37 3.88
CA GLY A 107 -7.61 -11.37 3.86
C GLY A 107 -7.17 -9.94 4.15
N GLU A 108 -5.95 -9.71 4.65
CA GLU A 108 -5.42 -8.36 4.81
C GLU A 108 -5.09 -7.71 3.45
N GLN A 109 -5.22 -6.39 3.36
CA GLN A 109 -4.81 -5.65 2.15
C GLN A 109 -3.34 -5.93 1.80
N GLN A 110 -2.48 -6.03 2.82
CA GLN A 110 -1.06 -6.31 2.63
C GLN A 110 -0.82 -7.71 2.08
N TYR A 111 -1.63 -8.72 2.43
CA TYR A 111 -1.50 -10.07 1.88
C TYR A 111 -1.59 -10.05 0.36
N TYR A 112 -2.66 -9.46 -0.16
CA TYR A 112 -2.85 -9.30 -1.60
C TYR A 112 -1.80 -8.37 -2.21
N GLU A 113 -1.21 -7.45 -1.44
CA GLU A 113 -0.11 -6.65 -1.94
C GLU A 113 1.18 -7.46 -2.14
N LEU A 114 1.58 -8.20 -1.13
CA LEU A 114 2.94 -8.75 -1.10
C LEU A 114 3.09 -9.96 -2.04
N ILE A 115 2.08 -10.83 -2.15
CA ILE A 115 2.13 -12.08 -2.94
C ILE A 115 2.37 -11.89 -4.44
N GLY A 116 2.12 -10.67 -4.95
CA GLY A 116 2.35 -10.29 -6.35
C GLY A 116 3.45 -9.26 -6.57
N LYS A 117 4.17 -8.86 -5.52
CA LYS A 117 5.16 -7.78 -5.57
C LYS A 117 6.57 -8.27 -5.30
N TYR A 118 6.73 -9.27 -4.43
CA TYR A 118 8.04 -9.79 -4.05
C TYR A 118 8.22 -11.23 -4.49
N ASP A 119 9.34 -11.50 -5.18
CA ASP A 119 9.72 -12.82 -5.68
C ASP A 119 9.74 -13.88 -4.57
N GLN A 120 10.01 -13.51 -3.32
CA GLN A 120 10.00 -14.43 -2.18
C GLN A 120 8.68 -15.19 -2.03
N PHE A 121 7.55 -14.56 -2.36
CA PHE A 121 6.23 -15.16 -2.21
C PHE A 121 5.79 -15.96 -3.44
N SER A 122 6.60 -16.00 -4.49
CA SER A 122 6.25 -16.61 -5.78
C SER A 122 5.90 -18.09 -5.69
N ARG A 123 6.43 -18.82 -4.70
CA ARG A 123 6.26 -20.27 -4.57
C ARG A 123 4.87 -20.71 -4.13
N GLY A 124 4.02 -19.76 -3.74
CA GLY A 124 2.60 -20.02 -3.46
C GLY A 124 1.70 -20.08 -4.69
N TRP A 125 2.15 -19.61 -5.86
CA TRP A 125 1.35 -19.65 -7.10
C TRP A 125 1.29 -21.07 -7.69
N ASP A 126 0.16 -21.45 -8.27
CA ASP A 126 -0.10 -22.82 -8.77
C ASP A 126 0.95 -23.33 -9.77
N ASP A 127 1.47 -22.44 -10.61
CA ASP A 127 2.43 -22.75 -11.67
C ASP A 127 3.88 -22.45 -11.28
N ALA A 128 4.14 -22.13 -10.01
CA ALA A 128 5.49 -21.87 -9.53
C ALA A 128 6.33 -23.15 -9.55
N ASP A 129 7.59 -23.05 -10.00
CA ASP A 129 8.55 -24.15 -9.90
C ASP A 129 8.83 -24.49 -8.44
N LEU A 130 8.51 -25.72 -8.03
CA LEU A 130 8.71 -26.21 -6.66
C LEU A 130 9.93 -27.12 -6.52
N ARG A 131 10.82 -27.18 -7.53
CA ARG A 131 12.04 -27.97 -7.42
C ARG A 131 12.86 -27.57 -6.18
N PRO A 132 13.64 -28.50 -5.61
CA PRO A 132 14.59 -28.17 -4.56
C PRO A 132 15.50 -27.01 -4.97
N LEU A 133 15.66 -26.06 -4.05
CA LEU A 133 16.47 -24.86 -4.23
C LEU A 133 17.96 -25.22 -4.10
N ALA A 134 18.77 -24.78 -5.06
CA ALA A 134 20.23 -24.81 -4.95
C ALA A 134 20.76 -23.42 -4.56
N GLN A 135 21.97 -23.35 -3.96
CA GLN A 135 22.56 -22.08 -3.52
C GLN A 135 22.72 -21.07 -4.67
N GLY A 136 22.98 -21.55 -5.89
CA GLY A 136 23.09 -20.71 -7.10
C GLY A 136 21.78 -20.11 -7.61
N ASP A 137 20.64 -20.53 -7.06
CA ASP A 137 19.31 -20.00 -7.42
C ASP A 137 18.92 -18.77 -6.58
N LEU A 138 19.80 -18.31 -5.68
CA LEU A 138 19.58 -17.15 -4.81
C LEU A 138 20.10 -15.85 -5.45
N PRO A 139 19.42 -14.70 -5.23
CA PRO A 139 18.14 -14.54 -4.54
C PRO A 139 16.98 -15.14 -5.33
N ILE A 140 15.90 -15.55 -4.64
CA ILE A 140 14.71 -16.11 -5.26
C ILE A 140 14.21 -15.19 -6.39
N LYS A 141 13.93 -15.80 -7.54
CA LYS A 141 13.25 -15.18 -8.67
C LYS A 141 12.00 -15.96 -9.05
N SER A 142 10.89 -15.24 -9.23
CA SER A 142 9.67 -15.83 -9.74
C SER A 142 9.87 -16.29 -11.18
N ASN A 143 9.38 -17.48 -11.50
CA ASN A 143 9.18 -17.95 -12.87
C ASN A 143 7.72 -18.31 -13.14
N SER A 144 6.83 -17.94 -12.22
CA SER A 144 5.40 -18.18 -12.31
C SER A 144 4.75 -17.18 -13.26
N SER A 145 4.06 -17.69 -14.29
CA SER A 145 3.24 -16.87 -15.19
C SER A 145 2.03 -16.27 -14.46
N LEU A 146 1.43 -17.00 -13.51
CA LEU A 146 0.31 -16.52 -12.70
C LEU A 146 0.73 -15.36 -11.78
N PHE A 147 1.94 -15.42 -11.20
CA PHE A 147 2.53 -14.31 -10.44
C PHE A 147 2.57 -13.03 -11.29
N TYR A 148 3.09 -13.12 -12.52
CA TYR A 148 3.20 -11.96 -13.40
C TYR A 148 1.84 -11.47 -13.92
N GLN A 149 0.91 -12.39 -14.20
CA GLN A 149 -0.46 -12.04 -14.56
C GLN A 149 -1.15 -11.28 -13.43
N TYR A 150 -1.04 -11.77 -12.21
CA TYR A 150 -1.57 -11.10 -11.02
C TYR A 150 -0.94 -9.74 -10.78
N ALA A 151 0.40 -9.64 -10.89
CA ALA A 151 1.11 -8.37 -10.77
C ALA A 151 0.60 -7.35 -11.80
N ALA A 152 0.33 -7.76 -13.04
CA ALA A 152 -0.25 -6.91 -14.08
C ALA A 152 -1.69 -6.47 -13.75
N MET A 153 -2.53 -7.37 -13.21
CA MET A 153 -3.89 -7.02 -12.76
C MET A 153 -3.85 -5.97 -11.63
N ARG A 154 -2.90 -6.09 -10.70
CA ARG A 154 -2.68 -5.11 -9.63
C ARG A 154 -2.17 -3.78 -10.16
N ALA A 155 -1.20 -3.80 -11.08
CA ALA A 155 -0.72 -2.58 -11.73
C ALA A 155 -1.86 -1.83 -12.44
N LYS A 156 -2.79 -2.57 -13.06
CA LYS A 156 -3.99 -1.99 -13.68
C LYS A 156 -4.94 -1.35 -12.66
N ALA A 157 -5.16 -1.98 -11.50
CA ALA A 157 -5.95 -1.38 -10.42
C ALA A 157 -5.31 -0.06 -9.94
N ASN A 158 -3.99 -0.09 -9.68
CA ASN A 158 -3.23 1.10 -9.27
C ASN A 158 -3.34 2.21 -10.31
N ASN A 159 -3.18 1.91 -11.61
CA ASN A 159 -3.35 2.90 -12.68
C ASN A 159 -4.74 3.55 -12.66
N TYR A 160 -5.81 2.80 -12.33
CA TYR A 160 -7.14 3.39 -12.19
C TYR A 160 -7.23 4.33 -10.98
N TYR A 161 -6.66 3.96 -9.84
CA TYR A 161 -6.61 4.81 -8.67
C TYR A 161 -5.74 6.05 -8.88
N ASP A 162 -4.63 5.95 -9.62
CA ASP A 162 -3.76 7.07 -9.95
C ASP A 162 -4.48 8.11 -10.81
N VAL A 163 -5.25 7.65 -11.80
CA VAL A 163 -6.11 8.55 -12.59
C VAL A 163 -7.15 9.20 -11.70
N ALA A 164 -7.83 8.43 -10.83
CA ALA A 164 -8.84 8.99 -9.93
C ALA A 164 -8.23 10.07 -9.00
N SER A 165 -7.09 9.78 -8.38
CA SER A 165 -6.35 10.69 -7.49
C SER A 165 -5.88 11.96 -8.21
N THR A 166 -5.42 11.82 -9.46
CA THR A 166 -5.05 12.96 -10.30
C THR A 166 -6.23 13.90 -10.52
N TRP A 167 -7.41 13.37 -10.82
CA TRP A 167 -8.61 14.18 -11.03
C TRP A 167 -9.15 14.82 -9.74
N VAL A 168 -9.03 14.14 -8.60
CA VAL A 168 -9.30 14.77 -7.28
C VAL A 168 -8.36 15.95 -7.05
N SER A 169 -7.08 15.80 -7.36
CA SER A 169 -6.09 16.88 -7.23
C SER A 169 -6.44 18.08 -8.12
N VAL A 170 -6.88 17.84 -9.36
CA VAL A 170 -7.36 18.88 -10.28
C VAL A 170 -8.55 19.64 -9.69
N VAL A 171 -9.53 18.93 -9.11
CA VAL A 171 -10.67 19.56 -8.46
C VAL A 171 -10.25 20.44 -7.29
N VAL A 172 -9.36 19.94 -6.43
CA VAL A 172 -8.87 20.69 -5.26
C VAL A 172 -8.17 21.98 -5.68
N VAL A 173 -7.29 21.91 -6.69
CA VAL A 173 -6.62 23.11 -7.23
C VAL A 173 -7.64 24.09 -7.80
N ASN A 174 -8.61 23.62 -8.58
CA ASN A 174 -9.67 24.46 -9.12
C ASN A 174 -10.49 25.16 -8.01
N HIS A 175 -10.79 24.44 -6.92
CA HIS A 175 -11.47 25.03 -5.76
C HIS A 175 -10.65 26.12 -5.07
N VAL A 176 -9.36 25.88 -4.82
CA VAL A 176 -8.48 26.87 -4.18
C VAL A 176 -8.39 28.14 -5.03
N VAL A 177 -8.18 28.00 -6.35
CA VAL A 177 -8.13 29.14 -7.27
C VAL A 177 -9.47 29.89 -7.28
N SER A 178 -10.59 29.17 -7.31
CA SER A 178 -11.93 29.78 -7.28
C SER A 178 -12.20 30.53 -5.97
N ALA A 179 -11.74 30.01 -4.83
CA ALA A 179 -11.89 30.68 -3.54
C ALA A 179 -11.07 31.97 -3.45
N LEU A 180 -9.85 31.97 -3.99
CA LEU A 180 -9.01 33.17 -4.07
C LEU A 180 -9.63 34.24 -4.98
N ASP A 181 -10.13 33.84 -6.16
CA ASP A 181 -10.81 34.75 -7.07
C ASP A 181 -12.08 35.35 -6.45
N ALA A 182 -12.88 34.52 -5.77
CA ALA A 182 -14.06 35.00 -5.04
C ALA A 182 -13.68 36.00 -3.93
N PHE A 183 -12.60 35.76 -3.20
CA PHE A 183 -12.10 36.68 -2.17
C PHE A 183 -11.64 38.03 -2.78
N TRP A 184 -10.85 38.00 -3.85
CA TRP A 184 -10.39 39.23 -4.52
C TRP A 184 -11.53 39.99 -5.20
N SER A 185 -12.45 39.28 -5.83
CA SER A 185 -13.66 39.86 -6.42
C SER A 185 -14.52 40.51 -5.34
N ALA A 186 -14.78 39.82 -4.23
CA ALA A 186 -15.54 40.38 -3.11
C ALA A 186 -14.88 41.63 -2.52
N THR A 187 -13.56 41.64 -2.33
CA THR A 187 -12.82 42.82 -1.82
C THR A 187 -12.76 43.99 -2.80
N ARG A 188 -12.79 43.73 -4.12
CA ARG A 188 -12.81 44.77 -5.15
C ARG A 188 -14.20 45.36 -5.41
N PHE A 189 -15.25 44.53 -5.34
CA PHE A 189 -16.63 44.95 -5.55
C PHE A 189 -17.31 45.49 -4.28
N ASN A 190 -16.93 45.00 -3.09
CA ASN A 190 -17.27 45.67 -1.83
C ASN A 190 -16.19 46.69 -1.45
N LYS A 191 -16.34 47.93 -1.94
CA LYS A 191 -15.65 49.09 -1.35
C LYS A 191 -16.04 49.35 0.12
N SER A 192 -16.98 48.59 0.68
CA SER A 192 -17.48 48.70 2.04
C SER A 192 -16.72 47.86 3.07
N LEU A 193 -15.92 46.87 2.65
CA LEU A 193 -15.16 46.04 3.57
C LEU A 193 -13.71 46.56 3.65
N HIS A 194 -13.46 47.41 4.65
CA HIS A 194 -12.13 47.94 4.95
C HIS A 194 -11.52 47.13 6.09
N ALA A 195 -10.43 46.41 5.79
CA ALA A 195 -9.63 45.73 6.79
C ALA A 195 -8.28 46.47 6.91
N ASP A 196 -8.06 47.10 8.06
CA ASP A 196 -6.83 47.79 8.40
C ASP A 196 -6.11 47.05 9.53
N VAL A 197 -4.81 46.83 9.36
CA VAL A 197 -3.93 46.28 10.40
C VAL A 197 -2.90 47.33 10.76
N LYS A 198 -2.88 47.74 12.03
CA LYS A 198 -1.90 48.68 12.56
C LYS A 198 -1.13 48.02 13.69
N MET A 199 0.19 48.07 13.60
CA MET A 199 1.07 47.70 14.71
C MET A 199 1.52 48.98 15.41
N ARG A 200 1.23 49.07 16.72
CA ARG A 200 1.67 50.19 17.55
C ARG A 200 2.52 49.68 18.68
N VAL A 201 3.61 50.38 18.96
CA VAL A 201 4.47 50.06 20.10
C VAL A 201 3.93 50.81 21.31
N GLN A 202 3.51 50.07 22.35
CA GLN A 202 2.94 50.66 23.56
C GLN A 202 3.96 50.61 24.70
N PRO A 203 4.39 51.76 25.24
CA PRO A 203 5.26 51.78 26.41
C PRO A 203 4.52 51.27 27.65
N THR A 204 5.15 50.38 28.40
CA THR A 204 4.66 49.86 29.68
C THR A 204 5.74 50.04 30.76
N PRO A 205 5.39 49.95 32.06
CA PRO A 205 6.37 50.04 33.15
C PRO A 205 7.53 49.03 33.07
N PHE A 206 7.40 47.99 32.24
CA PHE A 206 8.37 46.91 32.07
C PHE A 206 9.06 46.91 30.69
N GLY A 207 8.82 47.92 29.85
CA GLY A 207 9.41 48.04 28.50
C GLY A 207 8.40 48.34 27.40
N VAL A 208 8.83 48.26 26.14
CA VAL A 208 7.96 48.49 24.98
C VAL A 208 7.38 47.17 24.46
N VAL A 209 6.06 47.11 24.30
CA VAL A 209 5.38 45.92 23.78
C VAL A 209 4.73 46.27 22.44
N PRO A 210 5.02 45.54 21.34
CA PRO A 210 4.29 45.70 20.10
C PRO A 210 2.88 45.15 20.26
N VAL A 211 1.89 46.00 20.02
CA VAL A 211 0.47 45.64 20.01
C VAL A 211 -0.03 45.73 18.59
N THR A 212 -0.52 44.60 18.08
CA THR A 212 -1.11 44.52 16.74
C THR A 212 -2.62 44.62 16.88
N GLU A 213 -3.21 45.64 16.24
CA GLU A 213 -4.65 45.82 16.18
C GLU A 213 -5.14 45.59 14.75
N ALA A 214 -6.08 44.65 14.60
CA ALA A 214 -6.79 44.42 13.36
C ALA A 214 -8.21 45.00 13.50
N LYS A 215 -8.59 45.90 12.60
CA LYS A 215 -9.92 46.49 12.57
C LYS A 215 -10.58 46.16 11.24
N ILE A 216 -11.74 45.51 11.32
CA ILE A 216 -12.58 45.19 10.17
C ILE A 216 -13.80 46.10 10.26
N GLN A 217 -13.98 46.96 9.26
CA GLN A 217 -15.17 47.80 9.13
C GLN A 217 -15.96 47.38 7.90
N TYR A 218 -17.28 47.28 8.09
CA TYR A 218 -18.25 47.00 7.05
C TYR A 218 -19.24 48.17 6.98
N THR A 219 -19.26 48.89 5.86
CA THR A 219 -20.15 50.04 5.63
C THR A 219 -21.34 49.62 4.77
N PHE A 220 -22.57 49.78 5.26
CA PHE A 220 -23.79 49.61 4.47
C PHE A 220 -24.08 50.85 3.62
#